data_AF-A0A3A6QU05-F1
#
_entry.id   AF-A0A3A6QU05-F1
#
_cell.length_a   1.000
_cell.length_b   1.000
_cell.length_c   1.000
_cell.angle_alpha   90.00
_cell.angle_beta   90.00
_cell.angle_gamma   90.00
#
_symmetry.space_group_name_H-M   'P 1'
#
loop_
_entity.id
_entity.type
_entity.pdbx_description
1 polymer ?
#
loop_
_entity_poly.entity_id
_entity_poly.type
_entity_poly.pdbx_seq_one_letter_code
_entity_poly.pdbx_strand_id
1 'polypeptide(L)'
;MTPGKAKATLPDPFPIEKLRELDFGSNDGHRDDLAQDMFIVTSAVKKFFLNKHSVIVGAIGTGKSTLFRLLKNRHKEIDAFKNDLIIPLEEALSFSELSDFTKEYYIGKDERTLYQLLWKFNILSKTAIAISGMPNFPESKSEQTINNFLKESLSTDAYSSIISKVKDLISNANIKFEANIADHPITLEAGIKKSSTNKKKINLEEVQRAISSAVKERGYDKATIIIDKIDRFVAGIEYAIQRNFLTALLEVDDDMASDSHLNLKIFIRYDLFERLNFSNLGYDKVVDNAVILRWSKDETLRFLATRICMALHNAQIANFHNMILATDLSEYGLSFRERFLLNPKIPKILKKVVSKKQKVERDQNLFGKFDKSFITKVFPRKAIHYCASSQQTEEIGIFEFLGGHFIDGNSVCTPRYMLIFLKEVVNNVASYYEENPDQISELVLVDKDYEWDLFKKKCVYTAYIDAKDIYVKNVGTVDEKWAKQFSNFTSKKGNKTKFDFKWIRANLSDVSEQDSVDFLSFLQVIGYLKISEHHSDIKKRGYELPILYKTAPNHN
;
A
#
# COMPACT_ATOMS: atom_id res chain seq x y z
N MET A 1 9.43 -39.22 -26.70
CA MET A 1 8.99 -37.83 -26.48
C MET A 1 9.79 -37.23 -25.34
N THR A 2 10.52 -36.14 -25.59
CA THR A 2 11.37 -35.49 -24.57
C THR A 2 10.50 -34.77 -23.54
N PRO A 3 10.64 -35.03 -22.23
CA PRO A 3 9.92 -34.29 -21.20
C PRO A 3 10.33 -32.81 -21.26
N GLY A 4 9.37 -31.89 -21.23
CA GLY A 4 9.64 -30.45 -21.11
C GLY A 4 9.61 -29.63 -22.40
N LYS A 5 9.37 -30.21 -23.58
CA LYS A 5 9.14 -29.41 -24.80
C LYS A 5 7.78 -28.72 -24.78
N ALA A 6 7.74 -27.48 -25.26
CA ALA A 6 6.50 -26.73 -25.44
C ALA A 6 5.53 -27.41 -26.42
N LYS A 7 4.24 -27.15 -26.26
CA LYS A 7 3.14 -27.67 -27.07
C LYS A 7 2.20 -26.54 -27.48
N ALA A 8 1.63 -26.64 -28.68
CA ALA A 8 0.60 -25.73 -29.17
C ALA A 8 -0.73 -26.03 -28.47
N THR A 9 -0.88 -25.57 -27.23
CA THR A 9 -2.09 -25.77 -26.40
C THR A 9 -2.92 -24.50 -26.21
N LEU A 10 -2.46 -23.39 -26.80
CA LEU A 10 -3.15 -22.12 -26.79
C LEU A 10 -4.04 -22.01 -28.05
N PRO A 11 -5.16 -21.29 -28.00
CA PRO A 11 -5.96 -20.95 -29.19
C PRO A 11 -5.11 -20.33 -30.30
N ASP A 12 -5.40 -20.70 -31.55
CA ASP A 12 -4.77 -20.15 -32.75
C ASP A 12 -5.84 -19.96 -33.84
N PRO A 13 -6.13 -18.71 -34.26
CA PRO A 13 -5.57 -17.45 -33.73
C PRO A 13 -6.10 -17.13 -32.32
N PHE A 14 -5.53 -16.10 -31.68
CA PHE A 14 -6.11 -15.52 -30.46
C PHE A 14 -7.52 -14.97 -30.75
N PRO A 15 -8.52 -15.20 -29.86
CA PRO A 15 -9.87 -14.68 -30.00
C PRO A 15 -9.91 -13.16 -29.73
N ILE A 16 -9.68 -12.36 -30.77
CA ILE A 16 -9.57 -10.88 -30.69
C ILE A 16 -10.84 -10.25 -30.13
N GLU A 17 -12.01 -10.83 -30.40
CA GLU A 17 -13.30 -10.38 -29.88
C GLU A 17 -13.37 -10.38 -28.34
N LYS A 18 -12.53 -11.20 -27.68
CA LYS A 18 -12.43 -11.28 -26.22
C LYS A 18 -11.38 -10.34 -25.63
N LEU A 19 -10.66 -9.57 -26.43
CA LEU A 19 -9.57 -8.73 -25.95
C LEU A 19 -10.04 -7.68 -24.93
N ARG A 20 -11.22 -7.10 -25.14
CA ARG A 20 -11.84 -6.15 -24.20
C ARG A 20 -12.36 -6.80 -22.91
N GLU A 21 -12.45 -8.13 -22.87
CA GLU A 21 -12.82 -8.89 -21.66
C GLU A 21 -11.61 -9.14 -20.73
N LEU A 22 -10.39 -8.80 -21.16
CA LEU A 22 -9.20 -8.93 -20.33
C LEU A 22 -9.20 -7.91 -19.19
N ASP A 23 -9.72 -8.33 -18.04
CA ASP A 23 -9.68 -7.56 -16.80
C ASP A 23 -8.43 -7.91 -15.97
N PHE A 24 -7.56 -6.92 -15.76
CA PHE A 24 -6.37 -7.04 -14.92
C PHE A 24 -6.59 -6.56 -13.48
N GLY A 25 -7.77 -6.02 -13.16
CA GLY A 25 -8.14 -5.51 -11.84
C GLY A 25 -8.00 -3.99 -11.71
N SER A 26 -8.31 -3.50 -10.50
CA SER A 26 -8.39 -2.06 -10.22
C SER A 26 -7.09 -1.47 -9.68
N ASN A 27 -6.77 -0.24 -10.08
CA ASN A 27 -5.64 0.52 -9.52
C ASN A 27 -5.88 1.02 -8.07
N ASP A 28 -7.12 0.92 -7.60
CA ASP A 28 -7.54 1.11 -6.22
C ASP A 28 -7.63 -0.25 -5.51
N GLY A 29 -6.72 -0.49 -4.57
CA GLY A 29 -6.66 -1.75 -3.82
C GLY A 29 -7.92 -2.05 -3.00
N HIS A 30 -8.78 -1.07 -2.72
CA HIS A 30 -10.08 -1.31 -2.09
C HIS A 30 -11.12 -1.90 -3.05
N ARG A 31 -11.01 -1.60 -4.35
CA ARG A 31 -11.93 -2.01 -5.42
C ARG A 31 -11.38 -3.13 -6.31
N ASP A 32 -10.15 -3.57 -6.08
CA ASP A 32 -9.53 -4.66 -6.83
C ASP A 32 -9.94 -6.00 -6.26
N ASP A 33 -11.00 -6.61 -6.79
CA ASP A 33 -11.51 -7.90 -6.30
C ASP A 33 -10.52 -9.03 -6.60
N LEU A 34 -9.78 -8.94 -7.70
CA LEU A 34 -8.74 -9.91 -8.08
C LEU A 34 -7.56 -9.94 -7.09
N ALA A 35 -7.32 -8.85 -6.35
CA ALA A 35 -6.21 -8.80 -5.40
C ALA A 35 -6.35 -9.78 -4.22
N GLN A 36 -7.56 -10.24 -3.89
CA GLN A 36 -7.72 -11.23 -2.81
C GLN A 36 -7.22 -12.61 -3.25
N ASP A 37 -7.66 -13.06 -4.42
CA ASP A 37 -7.27 -14.37 -4.93
C ASP A 37 -5.81 -14.41 -5.39
N MET A 38 -5.29 -13.27 -5.86
CA MET A 38 -3.96 -13.15 -6.48
C MET A 38 -2.95 -12.38 -5.62
N PHE A 39 -3.10 -12.42 -4.31
CA PHE A 39 -2.18 -11.74 -3.41
C PHE A 39 -0.76 -12.33 -3.52
N ILE A 40 0.20 -11.47 -3.85
CA ILE A 40 1.62 -11.85 -3.91
C ILE A 40 2.28 -11.51 -2.58
N VAL A 41 2.77 -12.55 -1.91
CA VAL A 41 3.55 -12.41 -0.68
C VAL A 41 4.97 -11.95 -1.03
N THR A 42 5.17 -10.63 -1.10
CA THR A 42 6.48 -10.01 -1.33
C THR A 42 7.42 -10.24 -0.14
N SER A 43 8.71 -10.04 -0.36
CA SER A 43 9.74 -10.04 0.68
C SER A 43 9.40 -9.10 1.85
N ALA A 44 8.87 -7.91 1.57
CA ALA A 44 8.42 -6.98 2.61
C ALA A 44 7.21 -7.54 3.39
N VAL A 45 6.25 -8.15 2.70
CA VAL A 45 5.09 -8.80 3.36
C VAL A 45 5.53 -9.99 4.23
N LYS A 46 6.54 -10.77 3.80
CA LYS A 46 7.10 -11.84 4.63
C LYS A 46 7.68 -11.32 5.94
N LYS A 47 8.37 -10.15 5.92
CA LYS A 47 8.85 -9.49 7.14
C LYS A 47 7.70 -9.05 8.04
N PHE A 48 6.65 -8.50 7.45
CA PHE A 48 5.43 -8.14 8.16
C PHE A 48 4.78 -9.35 8.87
N PHE A 49 4.74 -10.51 8.22
CA PHE A 49 4.22 -11.76 8.82
C PHE A 49 5.05 -12.31 9.98
N LEU A 50 6.26 -11.79 10.23
CA LEU A 50 6.99 -12.13 11.45
C LEU A 50 6.35 -11.54 12.71
N ASN A 51 5.37 -10.63 12.56
CA ASN A 51 4.68 -9.93 13.65
C ASN A 51 5.64 -9.25 14.65
N LYS A 52 6.79 -8.76 14.15
CA LYS A 52 7.82 -8.05 14.94
C LYS A 52 7.80 -6.54 14.77
N HIS A 53 7.04 -6.05 13.81
CA HIS A 53 7.03 -4.65 13.42
C HIS A 53 5.62 -4.08 13.58
N SER A 54 5.49 -2.94 14.25
CA SER A 54 4.23 -2.22 14.39
C SER A 54 3.97 -1.25 13.25
N VAL A 55 5.02 -0.70 12.61
CA VAL A 55 4.86 0.34 11.59
C VAL A 55 5.01 -0.25 10.19
N ILE A 56 4.04 0.00 9.32
CA ILE A 56 4.01 -0.48 7.93
C ILE A 56 3.99 0.73 7.02
N VAL A 57 5.14 1.01 6.41
CA VAL A 57 5.37 2.19 5.60
C VAL A 57 5.30 1.82 4.12
N GLY A 58 4.68 2.65 3.29
CA GLY A 58 4.68 2.40 1.85
C GLY A 58 4.28 3.60 1.03
N ALA A 59 4.81 3.71 -0.19
CA ALA A 59 4.38 4.72 -1.15
C ALA A 59 2.95 4.44 -1.66
N ILE A 60 2.43 5.33 -2.48
CA ILE A 60 1.15 5.15 -3.16
C ILE A 60 1.27 3.95 -4.12
N GLY A 61 0.26 3.08 -4.15
CA GLY A 61 0.22 1.95 -5.08
C GLY A 61 1.06 0.72 -4.67
N THR A 62 1.77 0.73 -3.54
CA THR A 62 2.58 -0.42 -3.08
C THR A 62 1.77 -1.58 -2.50
N GLY A 63 0.45 -1.42 -2.32
CA GLY A 63 -0.44 -2.46 -1.80
C GLY A 63 -0.77 -2.37 -0.30
N LYS A 64 -0.50 -1.24 0.38
CA LYS A 64 -0.88 -1.03 1.80
C LYS A 64 -2.35 -1.33 2.07
N SER A 65 -3.26 -0.68 1.35
CA SER A 65 -4.71 -0.85 1.51
C SER A 65 -5.18 -2.27 1.18
N THR A 66 -4.52 -2.93 0.21
CA THR A 66 -4.76 -4.35 -0.10
C THR A 66 -4.36 -5.23 1.09
N LEU A 67 -3.16 -5.05 1.64
CA LEU A 67 -2.69 -5.80 2.82
C LEU A 67 -3.60 -5.56 4.02
N PHE A 68 -3.95 -4.32 4.31
CA PHE A 68 -4.91 -3.97 5.36
C PHE A 68 -6.25 -4.70 5.19
N ARG A 69 -6.83 -4.68 3.98
CA ARG A 69 -8.09 -5.38 3.68
C ARG A 69 -7.97 -6.89 3.88
N LEU A 70 -6.85 -7.49 3.49
CA LEU A 70 -6.60 -8.92 3.68
C LEU A 70 -6.49 -9.30 5.16
N LEU A 71 -5.87 -8.45 5.99
CA LEU A 71 -5.85 -8.65 7.44
C LEU A 71 -7.25 -8.54 8.03
N LYS A 72 -7.96 -7.46 7.70
CA LYS A 72 -9.33 -7.22 8.16
C LYS A 72 -10.25 -8.40 7.86
N ASN A 73 -10.09 -9.01 6.68
CA ASN A 73 -10.90 -10.14 6.23
C ASN A 73 -10.32 -11.52 6.62
N ARG A 74 -9.27 -11.58 7.44
CA ARG A 74 -8.63 -12.82 7.90
C ARG A 74 -8.25 -13.77 6.75
N HIS A 75 -7.63 -13.21 5.71
CA HIS A 75 -7.28 -13.97 4.51
C HIS A 75 -6.35 -15.16 4.83
N LYS A 76 -6.58 -16.30 4.16
CA LYS A 76 -5.88 -17.58 4.40
C LYS A 76 -4.35 -17.55 4.27
N GLU A 77 -3.81 -16.62 3.48
CA GLU A 77 -2.36 -16.47 3.29
C GLU A 77 -1.68 -15.73 4.46
N ILE A 78 -2.47 -15.20 5.41
CA ILE A 78 -2.02 -14.44 6.57
C ILE A 78 -2.15 -15.32 7.82
N ASP A 79 -1.38 -16.41 7.84
CA ASP A 79 -1.40 -17.37 8.95
C ASP A 79 -0.92 -16.73 10.28
N ALA A 80 -0.03 -15.74 10.20
CA ALA A 80 0.61 -15.10 11.37
C ALA A 80 -0.37 -14.42 12.34
N PHE A 81 -1.59 -14.09 11.88
CA PHE A 81 -2.61 -13.38 12.66
C PHE A 81 -3.92 -14.16 12.75
N LYS A 82 -3.91 -15.47 12.41
CA LYS A 82 -5.12 -16.28 12.28
C LYS A 82 -5.90 -16.44 13.59
N ASN A 83 -5.17 -16.48 14.71
CA ASN A 83 -5.72 -16.62 16.06
C ASN A 83 -5.89 -15.28 16.78
N ASP A 84 -5.61 -14.17 16.11
CA ASP A 84 -5.76 -12.84 16.69
C ASP A 84 -7.20 -12.35 16.56
N LEU A 85 -7.61 -11.51 17.51
CA LEU A 85 -8.76 -10.64 17.36
C LEU A 85 -8.35 -9.42 16.53
N ILE A 86 -8.72 -9.40 15.25
CA ILE A 86 -8.42 -8.27 14.35
C ILE A 86 -9.42 -7.14 14.56
N ILE A 87 -8.92 -5.93 14.84
CA ILE A 87 -9.72 -4.75 15.17
C ILE A 87 -9.35 -3.59 14.25
N PRO A 88 -10.17 -3.28 13.23
CA PRO A 88 -9.87 -2.19 12.31
C PRO A 88 -10.22 -0.82 12.92
N LEU A 89 -9.29 0.12 12.79
CA LEU A 89 -9.46 1.53 13.16
C LEU A 89 -9.33 2.39 11.89
N GLU A 90 -10.46 2.78 11.32
CA GLU A 90 -10.58 3.57 10.07
C GLU A 90 -11.42 4.85 10.26
N GLU A 91 -11.66 5.31 11.50
CA GLU A 91 -12.51 6.49 11.72
C GLU A 91 -11.96 7.74 11.02
N ALA A 92 -12.75 8.81 10.92
CA ALA A 92 -12.25 10.12 10.53
C ALA A 92 -12.32 11.01 11.78
N LEU A 93 -11.16 11.51 12.21
CA LEU A 93 -11.06 12.51 13.25
C LEU A 93 -11.34 13.87 12.61
N SER A 94 -12.30 14.60 13.15
CA SER A 94 -12.54 15.99 12.77
C SER A 94 -11.50 16.87 13.46
N PHE A 95 -10.49 17.34 12.72
CA PHE A 95 -9.44 18.18 13.33
C PHE A 95 -9.88 19.59 13.65
N SER A 96 -10.96 20.09 13.03
CA SER A 96 -11.63 21.30 13.52
C SER A 96 -12.13 21.09 14.94
N GLU A 97 -12.77 19.95 15.22
CA GLU A 97 -13.18 19.60 16.59
C GLU A 97 -11.97 19.42 17.50
N LEU A 98 -10.86 18.86 17.01
CA LEU A 98 -9.64 18.70 17.81
C LEU A 98 -9.04 20.06 18.19
N SER A 99 -8.94 20.99 17.23
CA SER A 99 -8.39 22.32 17.48
C SER A 99 -9.27 23.10 18.46
N ASP A 100 -10.59 23.06 18.28
CA ASP A 100 -11.54 23.70 19.18
C ASP A 100 -11.45 23.09 20.57
N PHE A 101 -11.35 21.76 20.66
CA PHE A 101 -11.18 21.06 21.93
C PHE A 101 -9.86 21.43 22.63
N THR A 102 -8.74 21.48 21.93
CA THR A 102 -7.44 21.89 22.49
C THR A 102 -7.50 23.33 22.99
N LYS A 103 -8.10 24.24 22.21
CA LYS A 103 -8.29 25.65 22.59
C LYS A 103 -9.24 25.84 23.77
N GLU A 104 -10.21 24.96 23.97
CA GLU A 104 -11.22 25.10 25.02
C GLU A 104 -10.78 24.43 26.33
N TYR A 105 -10.17 23.25 26.26
CA TYR A 105 -9.89 22.40 27.44
C TYR A 105 -8.41 22.23 27.78
N TYR A 106 -7.50 22.68 26.93
CA TYR A 106 -6.07 22.40 27.05
C TYR A 106 -5.15 23.62 26.87
N ILE A 107 -5.68 24.84 27.07
CA ILE A 107 -4.91 26.10 26.98
C ILE A 107 -3.68 26.05 27.91
N GLY A 108 -2.50 26.32 27.34
CA GLY A 108 -1.24 26.44 28.09
C GLY A 108 -0.64 25.11 28.56
N LYS A 109 -1.19 23.97 28.14
CA LYS A 109 -0.63 22.63 28.39
C LYS A 109 0.01 22.07 27.11
N ASP A 110 0.83 21.04 27.27
CA ASP A 110 1.46 20.35 26.13
C ASP A 110 0.41 19.55 25.34
N GLU A 111 0.05 20.04 24.14
CA GLU A 111 -0.89 19.40 23.22
C GLU A 111 -0.51 17.96 22.87
N ARG A 112 0.78 17.61 22.93
CA ARG A 112 1.25 16.26 22.66
C ARG A 112 0.66 15.25 23.63
N THR A 113 0.64 15.58 24.93
CA THR A 113 0.07 14.71 25.97
C THR A 113 -1.42 14.45 25.73
N LEU A 114 -2.14 15.46 25.22
CA LEU A 114 -3.52 15.31 24.81
C LEU A 114 -3.63 14.34 23.62
N TYR A 115 -2.82 14.52 22.58
CA TYR A 115 -2.85 13.63 21.41
C TYR A 115 -2.56 12.17 21.77
N GLN A 116 -1.61 11.93 22.67
CA GLN A 116 -1.31 10.58 23.15
C GLN A 116 -2.51 9.99 23.94
N LEU A 117 -3.13 10.77 24.82
CA LEU A 117 -4.33 10.35 25.56
C LEU A 117 -5.49 10.02 24.62
N LEU A 118 -5.73 10.84 23.60
CA LEU A 118 -6.77 10.61 22.60
C LEU A 118 -6.52 9.32 21.82
N TRP A 119 -5.28 9.04 21.42
CA TRP A 119 -4.92 7.80 20.75
C TRP A 119 -5.14 6.58 21.64
N LYS A 120 -4.61 6.61 22.88
CA LYS A 120 -4.78 5.52 23.84
C LYS A 120 -6.27 5.27 24.12
N PHE A 121 -7.04 6.32 24.37
CA PHE A 121 -8.48 6.22 24.56
C PHE A 121 -9.21 5.64 23.34
N ASN A 122 -8.86 6.06 22.12
CA ASN A 122 -9.49 5.56 20.90
C ASN A 122 -9.22 4.06 20.69
N ILE A 123 -7.95 3.65 20.84
CA ILE A 123 -7.53 2.25 20.69
C ILE A 123 -8.26 1.35 21.70
N LEU A 124 -8.29 1.76 22.97
CA LEU A 124 -8.97 1.01 24.03
C LEU A 124 -10.48 0.99 23.82
N SER A 125 -11.09 2.11 23.43
CA SER A 125 -12.53 2.20 23.13
C SER A 125 -12.93 1.28 21.98
N LYS A 126 -12.18 1.29 20.88
CA LYS A 126 -12.45 0.41 19.74
C LYS A 126 -12.28 -1.06 20.09
N THR A 127 -11.29 -1.38 20.91
CA THR A 127 -11.06 -2.74 21.37
C THR A 127 -12.17 -3.21 22.30
N ALA A 128 -12.58 -2.36 23.24
CA ALA A 128 -13.70 -2.62 24.13
C ALA A 128 -15.02 -2.85 23.37
N ILE A 129 -15.32 -2.04 22.34
CA ILE A 129 -16.49 -2.22 21.47
C ILE A 129 -16.43 -3.57 20.71
N ALA A 130 -15.25 -3.95 20.21
CA ALA A 130 -15.09 -5.22 19.51
C ALA A 130 -15.33 -6.42 20.43
N ILE A 131 -14.86 -6.36 21.69
CA ILE A 131 -15.11 -7.38 22.70
C ILE A 131 -16.59 -7.39 23.12
N SER A 132 -17.23 -6.22 23.24
CA SER A 132 -18.64 -6.15 23.66
C SER A 132 -19.62 -6.69 22.61
N GLY A 133 -19.23 -6.71 21.34
CA GLY A 133 -19.99 -7.35 20.27
C GLY A 133 -19.92 -8.88 20.26
N MET A 134 -19.13 -9.51 21.14
CA MET A 134 -19.01 -10.98 21.20
C MET A 134 -20.19 -11.63 21.93
N PRO A 135 -20.54 -12.89 21.59
CA PRO A 135 -21.59 -13.63 22.30
C PRO A 135 -21.33 -13.70 23.81
N ASN A 136 -22.40 -13.68 24.60
CA ASN A 136 -22.40 -13.78 26.07
C ASN A 136 -21.68 -12.63 26.82
N PHE A 137 -21.36 -11.53 26.14
CA PHE A 137 -20.78 -10.37 26.81
C PHE A 137 -21.81 -9.65 27.71
N PRO A 138 -21.45 -9.22 28.93
CA PRO A 138 -20.21 -9.51 29.66
C PRO A 138 -20.28 -10.85 30.43
N GLU A 139 -19.27 -11.70 30.28
CA GLU A 139 -19.19 -13.02 30.94
C GLU A 139 -18.21 -13.02 32.13
N SER A 140 -17.06 -12.35 31.99
CA SER A 140 -16.00 -12.34 33.00
C SER A 140 -15.94 -11.03 33.79
N LYS A 141 -15.17 -11.02 34.89
CA LYS A 141 -14.88 -9.80 35.66
C LYS A 141 -14.18 -8.74 34.80
N SER A 142 -13.26 -9.17 33.95
CA SER A 142 -12.54 -8.33 33.00
C SER A 142 -13.51 -7.66 32.02
N GLU A 143 -14.48 -8.41 31.51
CA GLU A 143 -15.54 -7.89 30.64
C GLU A 143 -16.54 -6.98 31.35
N GLN A 144 -16.80 -7.20 32.64
CA GLN A 144 -17.60 -6.26 33.45
C GLN A 144 -16.89 -4.91 33.58
N THR A 145 -15.57 -4.88 33.78
CA THR A 145 -14.78 -3.64 33.77
C THR A 145 -14.86 -2.95 32.41
N ILE A 146 -14.74 -3.70 31.32
CA ILE A 146 -14.91 -3.17 29.95
C ILE A 146 -16.32 -2.59 29.76
N ASN A 147 -17.36 -3.31 30.19
CA ASN A 147 -18.75 -2.85 30.08
C ASN A 147 -19.00 -1.56 30.89
N ASN A 148 -18.42 -1.45 32.08
CA ASN A 148 -18.49 -0.23 32.87
C ASN A 148 -17.79 0.93 32.17
N PHE A 149 -16.59 0.70 31.65
CA PHE A 149 -15.88 1.70 30.84
C PHE A 149 -16.73 2.15 29.63
N LEU A 150 -17.35 1.23 28.89
CA LEU A 150 -18.20 1.58 27.74
C LEU A 150 -19.43 2.39 28.16
N LYS A 151 -20.12 2.00 29.25
CA LYS A 151 -21.26 2.75 29.78
C LYS A 151 -20.89 4.16 30.23
N GLU A 152 -19.68 4.30 30.78
CA GLU A 152 -19.17 5.58 31.24
C GLU A 152 -18.62 6.43 30.10
N SER A 153 -18.10 5.83 29.01
CA SER A 153 -17.41 6.53 27.91
C SER A 153 -18.23 6.73 26.64
N LEU A 154 -19.30 5.95 26.43
CA LEU A 154 -20.12 5.97 25.22
C LEU A 154 -21.57 6.32 25.60
N SER A 155 -21.88 7.62 25.69
CA SER A 155 -23.26 8.09 25.68
C SER A 155 -23.88 7.76 24.31
N THR A 156 -24.75 6.75 24.28
CA THR A 156 -25.78 6.33 23.27
C THR A 156 -25.65 6.56 21.76
N ASP A 157 -24.83 7.47 21.24
CA ASP A 157 -24.62 7.72 19.82
C ASP A 157 -23.38 7.00 19.31
N ALA A 158 -23.59 5.93 18.54
CA ALA A 158 -22.54 5.20 17.84
C ALA A 158 -21.81 6.06 16.79
N TYR A 159 -22.39 7.20 16.38
CA TYR A 159 -21.93 8.07 15.30
C TYR A 159 -21.12 9.29 15.74
N SER A 160 -20.96 9.55 17.04
CA SER A 160 -20.18 10.70 17.51
C SER A 160 -18.67 10.47 17.34
N SER A 161 -17.94 11.52 16.97
CA SER A 161 -16.47 11.46 16.81
C SER A 161 -15.82 11.15 18.16
N ILE A 162 -14.63 10.54 18.17
CA ILE A 162 -13.91 10.27 19.43
C ILE A 162 -13.61 11.56 20.21
N ILE A 163 -13.43 12.69 19.50
CA ILE A 163 -13.24 14.01 20.13
C ILE A 163 -14.53 14.46 20.77
N SER A 164 -15.69 14.29 20.10
CA SER A 164 -16.99 14.59 20.70
C SER A 164 -17.24 13.73 21.93
N LYS A 165 -16.92 12.43 21.89
CA LYS A 165 -17.01 11.52 23.04
C LYS A 165 -16.16 12.00 24.20
N VAL A 166 -14.88 12.29 23.96
CA VAL A 166 -13.99 12.80 25.00
C VAL A 166 -14.51 14.14 25.53
N LYS A 167 -14.93 15.07 24.65
CA LYS A 167 -15.52 16.37 25.02
C LYS A 167 -16.77 16.20 25.88
N ASP A 168 -17.69 15.33 25.50
CA ASP A 168 -18.93 15.04 26.23
C ASP A 168 -18.65 14.44 27.60
N LEU A 169 -17.62 13.59 27.71
CA LEU A 169 -17.22 13.01 29.00
C LEU A 169 -16.64 14.06 29.95
N ILE A 170 -15.89 15.01 29.41
CA ILE A 170 -15.28 16.11 30.15
C ILE A 170 -16.32 17.17 30.50
N SER A 171 -17.32 17.40 29.64
CA SER A 171 -18.32 18.46 29.80
C SER A 171 -19.56 18.03 30.59
N ASN A 172 -20.08 16.82 30.36
CA ASN A 172 -21.31 16.32 30.98
C ASN A 172 -21.08 15.65 32.34
N ALA A 173 -19.84 15.26 32.63
CA ALA A 173 -19.52 14.56 33.86
C ALA A 173 -18.26 15.15 34.46
N ASN A 174 -18.25 15.22 35.79
CA ASN A 174 -17.07 15.55 36.58
C ASN A 174 -16.01 14.44 36.45
N ILE A 175 -15.62 14.05 35.24
CA ILE A 175 -14.74 12.92 34.98
C ILE A 175 -13.31 13.42 34.83
N LYS A 176 -12.41 12.72 35.51
CA LYS A 176 -10.97 12.90 35.40
C LYS A 176 -10.40 11.69 34.65
N PHE A 177 -9.71 11.94 33.53
CA PHE A 177 -8.94 10.91 32.86
C PHE A 177 -7.53 10.90 33.44
N GLU A 178 -7.10 9.72 33.85
CA GLU A 178 -5.72 9.44 34.26
C GLU A 178 -5.17 8.37 33.32
N ALA A 179 -4.03 8.67 32.70
CA ALA A 179 -3.28 7.74 31.86
C ALA A 179 -1.79 7.93 32.13
N ASN A 180 -1.03 6.86 32.17
CA ASN A 180 0.43 6.90 32.16
C ASN A 180 0.91 6.65 30.73
N ILE A 181 1.80 7.49 30.24
CA ILE A 181 2.45 7.34 28.93
C ILE A 181 3.94 7.53 29.15
N ALA A 182 4.74 6.49 28.87
CA ALA A 182 6.17 6.46 29.16
C ALA A 182 6.50 6.86 30.62
N ASP A 183 5.77 6.27 31.58
CA ASP A 183 5.87 6.54 33.03
C ASP A 183 5.52 7.97 33.47
N HIS A 184 4.99 8.81 32.58
CA HIS A 184 4.49 10.14 32.91
C HIS A 184 2.96 10.13 33.09
N PRO A 185 2.45 10.47 34.29
CA PRO A 185 1.01 10.56 34.51
C PRO A 185 0.44 11.79 33.81
N ILE A 186 -0.40 11.55 32.81
CA ILE A 186 -1.20 12.53 32.11
C ILE A 186 -2.57 12.57 32.77
N THR A 187 -2.96 13.77 33.18
CA THR A 187 -4.26 14.02 33.78
C THR A 187 -5.01 15.04 32.95
N LEU A 188 -6.20 14.66 32.48
CA LEU A 188 -7.11 15.56 31.82
C LEU A 188 -8.33 15.82 32.72
N GLU A 189 -8.52 17.10 33.06
CA GLU A 189 -9.66 17.60 33.82
C GLU A 189 -10.26 18.82 33.11
N ALA A 190 -11.59 18.87 33.02
CA ALA A 190 -12.30 20.08 32.59
C ALA A 190 -12.00 21.23 33.56
N GLY A 191 -11.62 22.39 33.03
CA GLY A 191 -11.52 23.64 33.78
C GLY A 191 -12.89 24.25 34.10
N ILE A 192 -13.83 23.49 34.64
CA ILE A 192 -15.11 24.03 35.11
C ILE A 192 -14.94 24.44 36.58
N LYS A 193 -15.03 25.75 36.84
CA LYS A 193 -14.97 26.43 38.16
C LYS A 193 -16.10 26.03 39.15
N LYS A 194 -16.56 24.78 39.17
CA LYS A 194 -17.54 24.31 40.17
C LYS A 194 -16.98 23.13 40.94
N SER A 195 -16.79 23.38 42.23
CA SER A 195 -16.47 22.41 43.28
C SER A 195 -17.53 21.32 43.35
N SER A 196 -17.30 20.22 42.64
CA SER A 196 -18.02 18.96 42.84
C SER A 196 -17.07 17.98 43.53
N THR A 197 -17.49 17.49 44.70
CA THR A 197 -16.64 16.73 45.64
C THR A 197 -16.47 15.25 45.28
N ASN A 198 -17.05 14.75 44.19
CA ASN A 198 -16.84 13.39 43.71
C ASN A 198 -16.69 13.38 42.18
N LYS A 199 -15.46 13.56 41.71
CA LYS A 199 -15.10 13.33 40.31
C LYS A 199 -14.95 11.82 40.06
N LYS A 200 -15.72 11.23 39.14
CA LYS A 200 -15.50 9.84 38.71
C LYS A 200 -14.19 9.76 37.91
N LYS A 201 -13.38 8.74 38.13
CA LYS A 201 -12.07 8.60 37.46
C LYS A 201 -12.11 7.46 36.44
N ILE A 202 -11.70 7.74 35.21
CA ILE A 202 -11.45 6.72 34.21
C ILE A 202 -9.93 6.51 34.15
N ASN A 203 -9.48 5.31 34.54
CA ASN A 203 -8.08 4.91 34.49
C ASN A 203 -7.85 4.04 33.25
N LEU A 204 -7.07 4.53 32.28
CA LEU A 204 -6.88 3.81 31.02
C LEU A 204 -6.00 2.56 31.17
N GLU A 205 -5.13 2.49 32.19
CA GLU A 205 -4.31 1.32 32.48
C GLU A 205 -5.13 0.16 33.05
N GLU A 206 -6.18 0.45 33.83
CA GLU A 206 -7.14 -0.56 34.28
C GLU A 206 -7.94 -1.12 33.11
N VAL A 207 -8.40 -0.24 32.21
CA VAL A 207 -9.12 -0.64 30.99
C VAL A 207 -8.22 -1.49 30.09
N GLN A 208 -6.97 -1.09 29.89
CA GLN A 208 -5.98 -1.85 29.12
C GLN A 208 -5.78 -3.25 29.70
N ARG A 209 -5.54 -3.36 31.02
CA ARG A 209 -5.38 -4.67 31.69
C ARG A 209 -6.62 -5.54 31.60
N ALA A 210 -7.81 -4.94 31.70
CA ALA A 210 -9.07 -5.66 31.54
C ALA A 210 -9.26 -6.19 30.12
N ILE A 211 -8.93 -5.38 29.10
CA ILE A 211 -8.92 -5.80 27.69
C ILE A 211 -7.97 -6.98 27.49
N SER A 212 -6.71 -6.88 27.93
CA SER A 212 -5.73 -7.94 27.76
C SER A 212 -6.15 -9.24 28.45
N SER A 213 -6.77 -9.14 29.62
CA SER A 213 -7.33 -10.29 30.34
C SER A 213 -8.52 -10.91 29.58
N ALA A 214 -9.44 -10.09 29.07
CA ALA A 214 -10.59 -10.58 28.29
C ALA A 214 -10.16 -11.25 26.96
N VAL A 215 -9.18 -10.68 26.25
CA VAL A 215 -8.59 -11.28 25.03
C VAL A 215 -8.06 -12.68 25.34
N LYS A 216 -7.32 -12.82 26.44
CA LYS A 216 -6.79 -14.11 26.91
C LYS A 216 -7.90 -15.10 27.27
N GLU A 217 -8.87 -14.66 28.06
CA GLU A 217 -9.98 -15.48 28.55
C GLU A 217 -10.84 -16.01 27.38
N ARG A 218 -10.97 -15.23 26.30
CA ARG A 218 -11.65 -15.63 25.05
C ARG A 218 -10.81 -16.53 24.13
N GLY A 219 -9.56 -16.81 24.49
CA GLY A 219 -8.69 -17.72 23.76
C GLY A 219 -8.04 -17.14 22.49
N TYR A 220 -7.99 -15.81 22.36
CA TYR A 220 -7.23 -15.15 21.30
C TYR A 220 -5.76 -15.02 21.72
N ASP A 221 -4.84 -15.12 20.74
CA ASP A 221 -3.42 -14.91 21.00
C ASP A 221 -3.16 -13.44 21.36
N LYS A 222 -3.74 -12.50 20.59
CA LYS A 222 -3.69 -11.05 20.79
C LYS A 222 -4.94 -10.36 20.24
N ALA A 223 -5.24 -9.16 20.73
CA ALA A 223 -5.98 -8.17 19.97
C ALA A 223 -5.01 -7.39 19.08
N THR A 224 -5.13 -7.58 17.76
CA THR A 224 -4.32 -6.87 16.76
C THR A 224 -5.14 -5.73 16.17
N ILE A 225 -4.81 -4.51 16.60
CA ILE A 225 -5.42 -3.26 16.15
C ILE A 225 -4.72 -2.82 14.86
N ILE A 226 -5.44 -2.83 13.75
CA ILE A 226 -4.94 -2.39 12.45
C ILE A 226 -5.44 -0.97 12.17
N ILE A 227 -4.51 -0.04 11.94
CA ILE A 227 -4.81 1.39 11.73
C ILE A 227 -4.39 1.76 10.30
N ASP A 228 -5.32 2.23 9.48
CA ASP A 228 -5.06 2.67 8.10
C ASP A 228 -5.76 4.02 7.81
N LYS A 229 -5.50 4.59 6.63
CA LYS A 229 -6.01 5.91 6.19
C LYS A 229 -5.63 7.04 7.15
N ILE A 230 -4.42 6.94 7.71
CA ILE A 230 -3.95 7.94 8.65
C ILE A 230 -3.82 9.32 8.01
N ASP A 231 -3.58 9.35 6.71
CA ASP A 231 -3.59 10.56 5.88
C ASP A 231 -4.96 11.25 5.80
N ARG A 232 -6.07 10.50 5.90
CA ARG A 232 -7.41 11.10 5.97
C ARG A 232 -7.69 11.76 7.31
N PHE A 233 -7.12 11.23 8.41
CA PHE A 233 -7.17 11.93 9.69
C PHE A 233 -6.57 13.32 9.46
N VAL A 234 -5.36 13.39 8.92
CA VAL A 234 -4.59 14.62 8.92
C VAL A 234 -4.83 15.55 7.69
N ALA A 235 -5.79 15.26 6.81
CA ALA A 235 -5.98 16.04 5.59
C ALA A 235 -6.48 17.48 5.88
N GLY A 236 -5.88 18.48 5.22
CA GLY A 236 -6.31 19.90 5.30
C GLY A 236 -5.83 20.70 6.51
N ILE A 237 -4.96 20.13 7.35
CA ILE A 237 -4.49 20.78 8.60
C ILE A 237 -3.10 21.37 8.43
N GLU A 238 -2.76 22.33 9.29
CA GLU A 238 -1.39 22.80 9.43
C GLU A 238 -0.41 21.65 9.73
N TYR A 239 0.68 21.64 8.96
CA TYR A 239 1.68 20.59 8.94
C TYR A 239 2.24 20.19 10.32
N ALA A 240 2.46 21.17 11.20
CA ALA A 240 3.02 20.94 12.53
C ALA A 240 2.10 20.07 13.41
N ILE A 241 0.78 20.30 13.34
CA ILE A 241 -0.22 19.56 14.12
C ILE A 241 -0.29 18.12 13.62
N GLN A 242 -0.32 17.91 12.30
CA GLN A 242 -0.33 16.56 11.70
C GLN A 242 0.85 15.74 12.20
N ARG A 243 2.05 16.33 12.15
CA ARG A 243 3.29 15.69 12.60
C ARG A 243 3.21 15.32 14.09
N ASN A 244 2.80 16.25 14.95
CA ASN A 244 2.72 16.00 16.40
C ASN A 244 1.69 14.91 16.74
N PHE A 245 0.55 14.91 16.06
CA PHE A 245 -0.50 13.91 16.24
C PHE A 245 -0.04 12.50 15.82
N LEU A 246 0.71 12.40 14.72
CA LEU A 246 1.29 11.14 14.25
C LEU A 246 2.41 10.64 15.15
N THR A 247 3.30 11.53 15.61
CA THR A 247 4.35 11.17 16.57
C THR A 247 3.75 10.64 17.87
N ALA A 248 2.66 11.24 18.35
CA ALA A 248 1.95 10.76 19.54
C ALA A 248 1.42 9.32 19.39
N LEU A 249 0.96 8.92 18.19
CA LEU A 249 0.53 7.54 17.94
C LEU A 249 1.69 6.54 18.09
N LEU A 250 2.88 6.89 17.59
CA LEU A 250 4.07 6.03 17.71
C LEU A 250 4.55 5.90 19.16
N GLU A 251 4.37 6.96 19.97
CA GLU A 251 4.66 6.90 21.41
C GLU A 251 3.67 6.03 22.17
N VAL A 252 2.39 6.05 21.78
CA VAL A 252 1.39 5.13 22.34
C VAL A 252 1.67 3.69 21.95
N ASP A 253 2.14 3.43 20.72
CA ASP A 253 2.60 2.08 20.32
C ASP A 253 3.75 1.58 21.20
N ASP A 254 4.76 2.42 21.44
CA ASP A 254 5.91 2.08 22.30
C ASP A 254 5.49 1.81 23.76
N ASP A 255 4.60 2.65 24.33
CA ASP A 255 4.01 2.47 25.67
C ASP A 255 3.25 1.14 25.78
N MET A 256 2.45 0.83 24.77
CA MET A 256 1.63 -0.39 24.72
C MET A 256 2.42 -1.64 24.35
N ALA A 257 3.66 -1.53 23.84
CA ALA A 257 4.48 -2.67 23.41
C ALA A 257 4.82 -3.64 24.55
N SER A 258 4.73 -3.18 25.81
CA SER A 258 4.89 -4.02 27.01
C SER A 258 3.74 -5.01 27.22
N ASP A 259 2.59 -4.76 26.60
CA ASP A 259 1.42 -5.64 26.70
C ASP A 259 1.54 -6.81 25.72
N SER A 260 1.54 -8.03 26.25
CA SER A 260 1.69 -9.24 25.44
C SER A 260 0.43 -9.60 24.61
N HIS A 261 -0.73 -9.03 24.95
CA HIS A 261 -2.03 -9.38 24.37
C HIS A 261 -2.63 -8.24 23.53
N LEU A 262 -1.95 -7.09 23.45
CA LEU A 262 -2.29 -6.01 22.54
C LEU A 262 -1.17 -5.83 21.52
N ASN A 263 -1.55 -5.52 20.29
CA ASN A 263 -0.60 -5.37 19.19
C ASN A 263 -1.14 -4.33 18.21
N LEU A 264 -0.31 -3.35 17.84
CA LEU A 264 -0.68 -2.37 16.84
C LEU A 264 -0.02 -2.69 15.50
N LYS A 265 -0.74 -2.41 14.42
CA LYS A 265 -0.22 -2.38 13.05
C LYS A 265 -0.66 -1.09 12.38
N ILE A 266 0.28 -0.15 12.29
CA ILE A 266 0.09 1.23 11.86
C ILE A 266 0.51 1.35 10.40
N PHE A 267 -0.45 1.51 9.49
CA PHE A 267 -0.21 1.71 8.07
C PHE A 267 -0.04 3.20 7.77
N ILE A 268 1.17 3.59 7.38
CA ILE A 268 1.50 4.99 7.10
C ILE A 268 2.03 5.15 5.67
N ARG A 269 1.71 6.29 5.05
CA ARG A 269 2.33 6.65 3.77
C ARG A 269 3.80 6.98 3.98
N TYR A 270 4.64 6.56 3.03
CA TYR A 270 6.07 6.84 3.07
C TYR A 270 6.38 8.32 3.25
N ASP A 271 5.59 9.19 2.61
CA ASP A 271 5.81 10.61 2.68
C ASP A 271 5.50 11.24 4.03
N LEU A 272 4.48 10.74 4.72
CA LEU A 272 4.18 11.17 6.07
C LEU A 272 5.21 10.63 7.07
N PHE A 273 5.68 9.40 6.89
CA PHE A 273 6.66 8.77 7.76
C PHE A 273 8.01 9.51 7.77
N GLU A 274 8.56 9.84 6.60
CA GLU A 274 9.84 10.57 6.48
C GLU A 274 9.80 11.97 7.12
N ARG A 275 8.61 12.52 7.35
CA ARG A 275 8.38 13.85 7.91
C ARG A 275 8.25 13.86 9.43
N LEU A 276 8.15 12.69 10.07
CA LEU A 276 7.98 12.58 11.51
C LEU A 276 9.26 12.98 12.26
N ASN A 277 9.07 13.48 13.48
CA ASN A 277 10.19 13.79 14.36
C ASN A 277 10.37 12.64 15.36
N PHE A 278 11.50 11.94 15.24
CA PHE A 278 11.82 10.77 16.06
C PHE A 278 12.71 11.10 17.28
N SER A 279 12.92 12.37 17.61
CA SER A 279 13.83 12.79 18.69
C SER A 279 13.56 12.11 20.05
N ASN A 280 12.29 11.83 20.35
CA ASN A 280 11.89 11.26 21.64
C ASN A 280 11.88 9.74 21.67
N LEU A 281 11.63 9.10 20.53
CA LEU A 281 11.60 7.64 20.41
C LEU A 281 12.99 7.05 20.12
N GLY A 282 13.87 7.85 19.51
CA GLY A 282 15.12 7.38 18.92
C GLY A 282 14.88 6.87 17.49
N TYR A 283 15.56 7.48 16.53
CA TYR A 283 15.40 7.17 15.10
C TYR A 283 15.55 5.67 14.81
N ASP A 284 16.62 5.05 15.32
CA ASP A 284 16.95 3.66 15.05
C ASP A 284 15.87 2.70 15.55
N LYS A 285 15.28 2.97 16.72
CA LYS A 285 14.20 2.14 17.29
C LYS A 285 12.96 2.13 16.40
N VAL A 286 12.55 3.30 15.91
CA VAL A 286 11.36 3.41 15.06
C VAL A 286 11.60 2.80 13.69
N VAL A 287 12.79 2.97 13.14
CA VAL A 287 13.18 2.38 11.85
C VAL A 287 13.25 0.86 11.95
N ASP A 288 13.79 0.30 13.04
CA ASP A 288 13.81 -1.14 13.28
C ASP A 288 12.40 -1.72 13.48
N ASN A 289 11.48 -0.93 14.06
CA ASN A 289 10.07 -1.29 14.20
C ASN A 289 9.22 -1.05 12.92
N ALA A 290 9.85 -0.60 11.83
CA ALA A 290 9.18 -0.30 10.56
C ALA A 290 9.49 -1.33 9.45
N VAL A 291 8.45 -1.72 8.71
CA VAL A 291 8.58 -2.46 7.44
C VAL A 291 8.19 -1.54 6.30
N ILE A 292 9.14 -1.29 5.40
CA ILE A 292 8.90 -0.52 4.18
C ILE A 292 8.43 -1.47 3.07
N LEU A 293 7.17 -1.34 2.65
CA LEU A 293 6.59 -2.05 1.52
C LEU A 293 7.18 -1.53 0.22
N ARG A 294 8.04 -2.34 -0.39
CA ARG A 294 8.61 -2.13 -1.74
C ARG A 294 8.49 -3.42 -2.54
N TRP A 295 8.48 -3.26 -3.85
CA TRP A 295 8.43 -4.35 -4.81
C TRP A 295 9.79 -4.47 -5.50
N SER A 296 10.33 -5.69 -5.55
CA SER A 296 11.49 -5.99 -6.37
C SER A 296 11.10 -6.10 -7.84
N LYS A 297 12.11 -6.10 -8.73
CA LYS A 297 11.89 -6.33 -10.16
C LYS A 297 11.19 -7.67 -10.42
N ASP A 298 11.65 -8.74 -9.76
CA ASP A 298 11.08 -10.08 -9.95
C ASP A 298 9.67 -10.18 -9.38
N GLU A 299 9.39 -9.55 -8.24
CA GLU A 299 8.03 -9.47 -7.68
C GLU A 299 7.08 -8.70 -8.60
N THR A 300 7.56 -7.66 -9.26
CA THR A 300 6.79 -6.88 -10.24
C THR A 300 6.50 -7.71 -11.50
N LEU A 301 7.47 -8.46 -12.02
CA LEU A 301 7.25 -9.37 -13.14
C LEU A 301 6.25 -10.47 -12.77
N ARG A 302 6.36 -11.04 -11.56
CA ARG A 302 5.38 -12.01 -11.05
C ARG A 302 3.98 -11.42 -10.96
N PHE A 303 3.86 -10.18 -10.50
CA PHE A 303 2.59 -9.46 -10.48
C PHE A 303 1.99 -9.37 -11.88
N LEU A 304 2.77 -8.90 -12.85
CA LEU A 304 2.34 -8.78 -14.24
C LEU A 304 1.90 -10.13 -14.83
N ALA A 305 2.73 -11.16 -14.70
CA ALA A 305 2.45 -12.52 -15.17
C ALA A 305 1.17 -13.11 -14.54
N THR A 306 0.97 -12.88 -13.24
CA THR A 306 -0.22 -13.34 -12.51
C THR A 306 -1.47 -12.64 -13.02
N ARG A 307 -1.42 -11.32 -13.26
CA ARG A 307 -2.55 -10.57 -13.82
C ARG A 307 -2.90 -11.02 -15.23
N ILE A 308 -1.89 -11.23 -16.10
CA ILE A 308 -2.10 -11.75 -17.46
C ILE A 308 -2.76 -13.13 -17.42
N CYS A 309 -2.22 -14.05 -16.63
CA CYS A 309 -2.76 -15.41 -16.54
C CYS A 309 -4.22 -15.41 -16.02
N MET A 310 -4.53 -14.55 -15.06
CA MET A 310 -5.88 -14.45 -14.51
C MET A 310 -6.86 -13.83 -15.51
N ALA A 311 -6.47 -12.76 -16.19
CA ALA A 311 -7.30 -12.13 -17.22
C ALA A 311 -7.65 -13.13 -18.34
N LEU A 312 -6.66 -13.87 -18.83
CA LEU A 312 -6.86 -14.92 -19.85
C LEU A 312 -7.77 -16.06 -19.35
N HIS A 313 -7.64 -16.43 -18.07
CA HIS A 313 -8.48 -17.46 -17.46
C HIS A 313 -9.93 -17.00 -17.34
N ASN A 314 -10.15 -15.78 -16.88
CA ASN A 314 -11.48 -15.21 -16.67
C ASN A 314 -12.23 -14.96 -17.99
N ALA A 315 -11.51 -14.53 -19.04
CA ALA A 315 -12.03 -14.44 -20.41
C ALA A 315 -12.20 -15.81 -21.09
N GLN A 316 -11.88 -16.93 -20.40
CA GLN A 316 -11.97 -18.29 -20.92
C GLN A 316 -11.14 -18.50 -22.21
N ILE A 317 -9.96 -17.87 -22.29
CA ILE A 317 -9.04 -17.96 -23.44
C ILE A 317 -7.99 -19.04 -23.17
N ALA A 318 -7.30 -18.91 -22.04
CA ALA A 318 -6.27 -19.86 -21.62
C ALA A 318 -6.22 -19.96 -20.10
N ASN A 319 -6.04 -21.17 -19.59
CA ASN A 319 -5.81 -21.39 -18.17
C ASN A 319 -4.31 -21.58 -17.88
N PHE A 320 -3.94 -21.53 -16.60
CA PHE A 320 -2.56 -21.71 -16.15
C PHE A 320 -1.89 -22.99 -16.70
N HIS A 321 -2.64 -24.07 -16.86
CA HIS A 321 -2.09 -25.32 -17.40
C HIS A 321 -1.71 -25.20 -18.88
N ASN A 322 -2.57 -24.61 -19.70
CA ASN A 322 -2.31 -24.35 -21.11
C ASN A 322 -1.07 -23.44 -21.28
N MET A 323 -0.95 -22.42 -20.42
CA MET A 323 0.18 -21.49 -20.42
C MET A 323 1.51 -22.21 -20.14
N ILE A 324 1.54 -23.12 -19.16
CA ILE A 324 2.76 -23.90 -18.87
C ILE A 324 3.09 -24.87 -20.00
N LEU A 325 2.09 -25.56 -20.56
CA LEU A 325 2.35 -26.49 -21.66
C LEU A 325 2.90 -25.79 -22.92
N ALA A 326 2.56 -24.52 -23.11
CA ALA A 326 3.10 -23.67 -24.16
C ALA A 326 4.50 -23.12 -23.87
N THR A 327 5.08 -23.38 -22.68
CA THR A 327 6.43 -22.94 -22.29
C THR A 327 7.43 -24.10 -22.43
N ASP A 328 8.58 -23.84 -23.03
CA ASP A 328 9.69 -24.78 -23.07
C ASP A 328 10.41 -24.81 -21.72
N LEU A 329 10.48 -26.00 -21.18
CA LEU A 329 11.15 -26.35 -19.93
C LEU A 329 12.26 -27.38 -20.16
N SER A 330 12.70 -27.57 -21.41
CA SER A 330 13.67 -28.60 -21.77
C SER A 330 15.04 -28.40 -21.11
N GLU A 331 15.41 -27.15 -20.86
CA GLU A 331 16.65 -26.74 -20.19
C GLU A 331 16.54 -26.77 -18.65
N TYR A 332 15.32 -26.93 -18.13
CA TYR A 332 15.08 -27.04 -16.70
C TYR A 332 15.12 -28.52 -16.33
N GLY A 333 16.05 -28.90 -15.45
CA GLY A 333 16.12 -30.26 -14.91
C GLY A 333 14.92 -30.55 -14.01
N LEU A 334 13.72 -30.68 -14.55
CA LEU A 334 12.49 -30.86 -13.76
C LEU A 334 12.63 -32.14 -12.92
N SER A 335 12.55 -31.98 -11.60
CA SER A 335 12.47 -33.09 -10.65
C SER A 335 11.24 -33.95 -10.93
N PHE A 336 11.26 -35.19 -10.45
CA PHE A 336 10.10 -36.08 -10.54
C PHE A 336 8.82 -35.44 -9.97
N ARG A 337 8.96 -34.62 -8.91
CA ARG A 337 7.86 -33.86 -8.29
C ARG A 337 7.35 -32.72 -9.17
N GLU A 338 8.22 -31.94 -9.80
CA GLU A 338 7.80 -30.88 -10.72
C GLU A 338 7.13 -31.48 -11.95
N ARG A 339 7.68 -32.58 -12.50
CA ARG A 339 7.03 -33.34 -13.58
C ARG A 339 5.64 -33.86 -13.16
N PHE A 340 5.48 -34.26 -11.90
CA PHE A 340 4.20 -34.68 -11.31
C PHE A 340 3.21 -33.51 -11.16
N LEU A 341 3.66 -32.35 -10.67
CA LEU A 341 2.83 -31.14 -10.55
C LEU A 341 2.37 -30.62 -11.92
N LEU A 342 3.22 -30.73 -12.93
CA LEU A 342 2.96 -30.27 -14.30
C LEU A 342 2.11 -31.26 -15.13
N ASN A 343 1.87 -32.47 -14.64
CA ASN A 343 1.12 -33.49 -15.39
C ASN A 343 -0.40 -33.20 -15.36
N PRO A 344 -1.09 -33.13 -16.53
CA PRO A 344 -2.53 -32.91 -16.61
C PRO A 344 -3.38 -34.00 -15.95
N LYS A 345 -2.89 -35.24 -15.90
CA LYS A 345 -3.65 -36.41 -15.46
C LYS A 345 -3.73 -36.56 -13.93
N ILE A 346 -3.11 -35.64 -13.18
CA ILE A 346 -2.97 -35.76 -11.72
C ILE A 346 -3.99 -34.85 -11.01
N PRO A 347 -4.86 -35.40 -10.13
CA PRO A 347 -5.87 -34.63 -9.41
C PRO A 347 -5.29 -33.48 -8.57
N LYS A 348 -6.01 -32.34 -8.52
CA LYS A 348 -5.61 -31.12 -7.80
C LYS A 348 -5.30 -31.35 -6.30
N ILE A 349 -5.96 -32.33 -5.67
CA ILE A 349 -5.78 -32.68 -4.25
C ILE A 349 -4.38 -33.24 -4.00
N LEU A 350 -3.89 -34.12 -4.88
CA LEU A 350 -2.55 -34.73 -4.80
C LEU A 350 -1.44 -33.69 -5.06
N LYS A 351 -1.71 -32.68 -5.89
CA LYS A 351 -0.76 -31.58 -6.15
C LYS A 351 -0.55 -30.68 -4.92
N LYS A 352 -1.59 -30.43 -4.12
CA LYS A 352 -1.52 -29.61 -2.88
C LYS A 352 -0.71 -30.25 -1.74
N VAL A 353 -0.61 -31.57 -1.70
CA VAL A 353 0.12 -32.29 -0.64
C VAL A 353 1.64 -32.24 -0.86
N VAL A 354 2.08 -32.17 -2.12
CA VAL A 354 3.50 -32.24 -2.50
C VAL A 354 4.21 -30.88 -2.42
N SER A 355 3.48 -29.76 -2.47
CA SER A 355 4.03 -28.39 -2.51
C SER A 355 4.59 -27.86 -1.18
N LYS A 356 4.58 -28.64 -0.08
CA LYS A 356 4.87 -28.16 1.29
C LYS A 356 6.35 -28.14 1.72
N LYS A 357 7.32 -28.56 0.90
CA LYS A 357 8.75 -28.51 1.25
C LYS A 357 9.62 -28.27 0.03
N GLN A 358 10.33 -27.14 -0.03
CA GLN A 358 11.19 -26.81 -1.17
C GLN A 358 12.42 -25.96 -0.78
N LYS A 359 13.51 -26.14 -1.54
CA LYS A 359 14.79 -25.41 -1.43
C LYS A 359 14.70 -24.13 -2.27
N VAL A 360 15.00 -22.99 -1.65
CA VAL A 360 14.66 -21.63 -2.12
C VAL A 360 15.31 -21.20 -3.45
N GLU A 361 16.52 -21.66 -3.77
CA GLU A 361 17.28 -21.13 -4.93
C GLU A 361 16.86 -21.72 -6.29
N ARG A 362 16.52 -23.01 -6.37
CA ARG A 362 16.14 -23.66 -7.63
C ARG A 362 14.77 -23.18 -8.13
N ASP A 363 13.88 -22.88 -7.20
CA ASP A 363 12.53 -22.39 -7.46
C ASP A 363 12.55 -20.98 -8.08
N GLN A 364 13.47 -20.11 -7.67
CA GLN A 364 13.57 -18.75 -8.22
C GLN A 364 13.83 -18.75 -9.73
N ASN A 365 14.69 -19.64 -10.23
CA ASN A 365 14.98 -19.73 -11.67
C ASN A 365 13.81 -20.30 -12.48
N LEU A 366 13.05 -21.26 -11.94
CA LEU A 366 11.91 -21.86 -12.63
C LEU A 366 10.68 -20.93 -12.61
N PHE A 367 10.33 -20.35 -11.45
CA PHE A 367 9.24 -19.38 -11.37
C PHE A 367 9.57 -18.12 -12.18
N GLY A 368 10.82 -17.66 -12.16
CA GLY A 368 11.26 -16.56 -13.02
C GLY A 368 11.09 -16.86 -14.52
N LYS A 369 11.25 -18.11 -14.96
CA LYS A 369 10.95 -18.53 -16.34
C LYS A 369 9.47 -18.52 -16.65
N PHE A 370 8.62 -19.01 -15.73
CA PHE A 370 7.17 -18.92 -15.92
C PHE A 370 6.70 -17.47 -15.98
N ASP A 371 7.16 -16.63 -15.04
CA ASP A 371 6.80 -15.21 -14.98
C ASP A 371 7.14 -14.53 -16.33
N LYS A 372 8.35 -14.74 -16.85
CA LYS A 372 8.78 -14.20 -18.15
C LYS A 372 8.00 -14.79 -19.33
N SER A 373 7.86 -16.12 -19.39
CA SER A 373 7.19 -16.79 -20.50
C SER A 373 5.71 -16.40 -20.58
N PHE A 374 5.04 -16.21 -19.44
CA PHE A 374 3.63 -15.80 -19.39
C PHE A 374 3.45 -14.37 -19.90
N ILE A 375 4.38 -13.47 -19.58
CA ILE A 375 4.40 -12.12 -20.13
C ILE A 375 4.58 -12.17 -21.65
N THR A 376 5.56 -12.94 -22.15
CA THR A 376 5.83 -13.02 -23.61
C THR A 376 4.79 -13.81 -24.38
N LYS A 377 3.84 -14.50 -23.73
CA LYS A 377 2.68 -15.05 -24.43
C LYS A 377 1.87 -13.97 -25.13
N VAL A 378 1.80 -12.77 -24.55
CA VAL A 378 0.99 -11.67 -25.07
C VAL A 378 1.83 -10.45 -25.45
N PHE A 379 2.93 -10.18 -24.74
CA PHE A 379 3.86 -9.09 -25.04
C PHE A 379 4.92 -9.51 -26.07
N PRO A 380 5.36 -8.57 -26.94
CA PRO A 380 6.45 -8.83 -27.84
C PRO A 380 7.77 -8.92 -27.04
N ARG A 381 8.74 -9.71 -27.52
CA ARG A 381 10.05 -9.85 -26.86
C ARG A 381 10.89 -8.57 -26.85
N LYS A 382 10.63 -7.67 -27.79
CA LYS A 382 11.25 -6.36 -27.90
C LYS A 382 10.19 -5.28 -27.86
N ALA A 383 10.44 -4.22 -27.10
CA ALA A 383 9.63 -3.01 -27.04
C ALA A 383 10.33 -1.87 -27.76
N ILE A 384 9.55 -0.91 -28.22
CA ILE A 384 10.03 0.34 -28.79
C ILE A 384 10.31 1.32 -27.65
N HIS A 385 11.39 2.09 -27.77
CA HIS A 385 11.73 3.20 -26.88
C HIS A 385 12.25 4.40 -27.69
N TYR A 386 11.73 5.60 -27.42
CA TYR A 386 12.36 6.81 -27.95
C TYR A 386 13.47 7.30 -27.03
N CYS A 387 14.70 7.26 -27.53
CA CYS A 387 15.88 7.70 -26.80
C CYS A 387 16.14 9.19 -27.08
N ALA A 388 15.96 10.03 -26.05
CA ALA A 388 16.10 11.49 -26.19
C ALA A 388 17.54 11.94 -26.53
N SER A 389 18.55 11.17 -26.14
CA SER A 389 19.95 11.49 -26.43
C SER A 389 20.35 11.16 -27.87
N SER A 390 19.83 10.08 -28.45
CA SER A 390 20.09 9.71 -29.86
C SER A 390 19.06 10.32 -30.82
N GLN A 391 17.95 10.86 -30.30
CA GLN A 391 16.78 11.33 -31.07
C GLN A 391 16.22 10.24 -32.00
N GLN A 392 16.36 8.97 -31.60
CA GLN A 392 15.98 7.83 -32.40
C GLN A 392 15.08 6.88 -31.63
N THR A 393 14.32 6.12 -32.39
CA THR A 393 13.53 5.02 -31.90
C THR A 393 14.40 3.77 -31.85
N GLU A 394 14.63 3.24 -30.66
CA GLU A 394 15.46 2.07 -30.41
C GLU A 394 14.58 0.88 -30.00
N GLU A 395 15.01 -0.33 -30.34
CA GLU A 395 14.38 -1.55 -29.83
C GLU A 395 15.17 -2.07 -28.62
N ILE A 396 14.49 -2.22 -27.49
CA ILE A 396 15.06 -2.80 -26.27
C ILE A 396 14.29 -4.05 -25.86
N GLY A 397 14.89 -4.92 -25.05
CA GLY A 397 14.22 -6.12 -24.56
C GLY A 397 13.00 -5.77 -23.70
N ILE A 398 11.91 -6.52 -23.81
CA ILE A 398 10.67 -6.20 -23.06
C ILE A 398 10.88 -6.17 -21.54
N PHE A 399 11.71 -7.04 -20.99
CA PHE A 399 12.01 -7.05 -19.54
C PHE A 399 12.98 -5.95 -19.10
N GLU A 400 13.72 -5.37 -20.04
CA GLU A 400 14.50 -4.15 -19.81
C GLU A 400 13.55 -2.94 -19.83
N PHE A 401 12.65 -2.88 -20.81
CA PHE A 401 11.59 -1.89 -20.88
C PHE A 401 10.75 -1.86 -19.60
N LEU A 402 10.11 -2.97 -19.24
CA LEU A 402 9.29 -3.12 -18.03
C LEU A 402 10.10 -2.84 -16.74
N GLY A 403 11.38 -3.18 -16.74
CA GLY A 403 12.26 -2.99 -15.60
C GLY A 403 12.77 -1.56 -15.42
N GLY A 404 12.81 -0.73 -16.45
CA GLY A 404 13.39 0.61 -16.40
C GLY A 404 12.39 1.77 -16.56
N HIS A 405 11.29 1.54 -17.28
CA HIS A 405 10.39 2.62 -17.70
C HIS A 405 9.32 2.97 -16.66
N PHE A 406 9.12 2.10 -15.67
CA PHE A 406 8.09 2.23 -14.63
C PHE A 406 8.68 2.52 -13.24
N ILE A 407 9.96 2.88 -13.21
CA ILE A 407 10.68 3.26 -11.99
C ILE A 407 10.46 4.76 -11.73
N ASP A 408 10.00 5.09 -10.54
CA ASP A 408 9.85 6.48 -10.07
C ASP A 408 11.15 7.06 -9.46
N GLY A 409 11.09 8.28 -8.95
CA GLY A 409 12.22 8.97 -8.33
C GLY A 409 12.73 8.34 -7.04
N ASN A 410 11.94 7.46 -6.42
CA ASN A 410 12.34 6.65 -5.27
C ASN A 410 12.98 5.31 -5.69
N SER A 411 13.19 5.10 -6.99
CA SER A 411 13.72 3.85 -7.55
C SER A 411 12.79 2.65 -7.33
N VAL A 412 11.47 2.87 -7.30
CA VAL A 412 10.47 1.81 -7.11
C VAL A 412 9.50 1.76 -8.28
N CYS A 413 9.12 0.54 -8.69
CA CYS A 413 7.96 0.30 -9.54
C CYS A 413 6.81 -0.24 -8.68
N THR A 414 5.62 0.34 -8.80
CA THR A 414 4.45 -0.08 -8.01
C THR A 414 3.47 -0.88 -8.85
N PRO A 415 2.71 -1.83 -8.26
CA PRO A 415 1.60 -2.52 -8.92
C PRO A 415 0.62 -1.57 -9.62
N ARG A 416 0.38 -0.38 -9.06
CA ARG A 416 -0.49 0.64 -9.66
C ARG A 416 0.00 1.08 -11.05
N TYR A 417 1.31 1.28 -11.23
CA TYR A 417 1.86 1.63 -12.55
C TYR A 417 1.59 0.50 -13.55
N MET A 418 1.86 -0.75 -13.16
CA MET A 418 1.63 -1.91 -14.02
C MET A 418 0.16 -2.08 -14.43
N LEU A 419 -0.79 -1.86 -13.51
CA LEU A 419 -2.22 -2.00 -13.81
C LEU A 419 -2.73 -0.92 -14.77
N ILE A 420 -2.31 0.34 -14.58
CA ILE A 420 -2.66 1.43 -15.50
C ILE A 420 -2.10 1.12 -16.89
N PHE A 421 -0.83 0.72 -16.97
CA PHE A 421 -0.20 0.36 -18.23
C PHE A 421 -0.92 -0.79 -18.95
N LEU A 422 -1.22 -1.89 -18.24
CA LEU A 422 -1.94 -3.03 -18.82
C LEU A 422 -3.30 -2.64 -19.39
N LYS A 423 -4.02 -1.74 -18.69
CA LYS A 423 -5.30 -1.21 -19.16
C LYS A 423 -5.13 -0.45 -20.48
N GLU A 424 -4.13 0.42 -20.56
CA GLU A 424 -3.87 1.15 -21.81
C GLU A 424 -3.37 0.24 -22.94
N VAL A 425 -2.64 -0.83 -22.62
CA VAL A 425 -2.22 -1.83 -23.62
C VAL A 425 -3.44 -2.50 -24.24
N VAL A 426 -4.40 -2.95 -23.44
CA VAL A 426 -5.63 -3.57 -23.97
C VAL A 426 -6.45 -2.57 -24.79
N ASN A 427 -6.58 -1.32 -24.32
CA ASN A 427 -7.29 -0.28 -25.08
C ASN A 427 -6.65 -0.07 -26.46
N ASN A 428 -5.33 0.16 -26.50
CA ASN A 428 -4.61 0.44 -27.73
C ASN A 428 -4.59 -0.75 -28.70
N VAL A 429 -4.45 -1.98 -28.18
CA VAL A 429 -4.43 -3.18 -29.02
C VAL A 429 -5.84 -3.51 -29.53
N ALA A 430 -6.89 -3.31 -28.73
CA ALA A 430 -8.27 -3.48 -29.19
C ALA A 430 -8.62 -2.51 -30.31
N SER A 431 -8.31 -1.22 -30.16
CA SER A 431 -8.51 -0.23 -31.22
C SER A 431 -7.74 -0.61 -32.49
N TYR A 432 -6.50 -1.10 -32.36
CA TYR A 432 -5.72 -1.56 -33.51
C TYR A 432 -6.42 -2.66 -34.31
N TYR A 433 -6.93 -3.71 -33.67
CA TYR A 433 -7.61 -4.79 -34.41
C TYR A 433 -9.01 -4.39 -34.89
N GLU A 434 -9.68 -3.46 -34.22
CA GLU A 434 -10.95 -2.88 -34.71
C GLU A 434 -10.76 -2.06 -35.98
N GLU A 435 -9.66 -1.30 -36.07
CA GLU A 435 -9.29 -0.53 -37.26
C GLU A 435 -8.70 -1.39 -38.38
N ASN A 436 -8.20 -2.58 -38.06
CA ASN A 436 -7.53 -3.50 -39.00
C ASN A 436 -8.16 -4.91 -38.92
N PRO A 437 -9.42 -5.10 -39.36
CA PRO A 437 -10.16 -6.36 -39.17
C PRO A 437 -9.61 -7.55 -39.97
N ASP A 438 -8.73 -7.31 -40.94
CA ASP A 438 -7.98 -8.33 -41.68
C ASP A 438 -6.80 -8.91 -40.88
N GLN A 439 -6.35 -8.21 -39.83
CA GLN A 439 -5.22 -8.63 -39.02
C GLN A 439 -5.66 -9.66 -37.98
N ILE A 440 -4.94 -10.77 -37.92
CA ILE A 440 -5.12 -11.81 -36.91
C ILE A 440 -3.89 -11.89 -35.99
N SER A 441 -4.08 -12.46 -34.80
CA SER A 441 -2.98 -12.74 -33.87
C SER A 441 -2.70 -14.23 -33.84
N GLU A 442 -1.73 -14.65 -34.65
CA GLU A 442 -1.34 -16.05 -34.79
C GLU A 442 -0.53 -16.55 -33.59
N LEU A 443 -0.60 -17.85 -33.33
CA LEU A 443 0.25 -18.55 -32.38
C LEU A 443 1.58 -18.95 -33.04
N VAL A 444 2.66 -18.29 -32.65
CA VAL A 444 3.99 -18.48 -33.23
C VAL A 444 4.94 -19.17 -32.25
N LEU A 445 5.84 -20.01 -32.77
CA LEU A 445 6.90 -20.64 -31.96
C LEU A 445 8.15 -19.75 -31.95
N VAL A 446 8.44 -19.12 -30.80
CA VAL A 446 9.57 -18.19 -30.63
C VAL A 446 10.48 -18.65 -29.48
N ASP A 447 11.76 -18.86 -29.76
CA ASP A 447 12.74 -19.47 -28.85
C ASP A 447 12.17 -20.67 -28.06
N LYS A 448 11.53 -21.59 -28.79
CA LYS A 448 10.90 -22.82 -28.30
C LYS A 448 9.62 -22.62 -27.47
N ASP A 449 9.19 -21.40 -27.16
CA ASP A 449 7.91 -21.10 -26.49
C ASP A 449 6.83 -20.79 -27.55
N TYR A 450 5.58 -21.26 -27.37
CA TYR A 450 4.45 -20.84 -28.21
C TYR A 450 3.88 -19.51 -27.68
N GLU A 451 3.88 -18.45 -28.46
CA GLU A 451 3.53 -17.08 -28.09
C GLU A 451 2.53 -16.50 -29.09
N TRP A 452 1.62 -15.62 -28.68
CA TRP A 452 0.79 -14.87 -29.63
C TRP A 452 1.50 -13.60 -30.07
N ASP A 453 1.46 -13.28 -31.36
CA ASP A 453 1.78 -11.93 -31.82
C ASP A 453 0.58 -10.99 -31.55
N LEU A 454 0.23 -10.83 -30.28
CA LEU A 454 -0.98 -10.12 -29.83
C LEU A 454 -0.72 -8.63 -29.62
N PHE A 455 0.09 -8.28 -28.61
CA PHE A 455 0.39 -6.90 -28.31
C PHE A 455 1.48 -6.38 -29.25
N LYS A 456 1.07 -5.66 -30.30
CA LYS A 456 2.01 -5.09 -31.27
C LYS A 456 2.94 -4.06 -30.60
N LYS A 457 4.22 -4.04 -30.98
CA LYS A 457 5.25 -3.15 -30.38
C LYS A 457 4.83 -1.69 -30.35
N LYS A 458 4.20 -1.20 -31.42
CA LYS A 458 3.69 0.18 -31.52
C LYS A 458 2.59 0.44 -30.49
N CYS A 459 1.58 -0.43 -30.42
CA CYS A 459 0.49 -0.33 -29.44
C CYS A 459 1.03 -0.36 -28.00
N VAL A 460 2.00 -1.22 -27.70
CA VAL A 460 2.65 -1.29 -26.37
C VAL A 460 3.33 0.03 -26.02
N TYR A 461 4.01 0.67 -26.98
CA TYR A 461 4.67 1.95 -26.75
C TYR A 461 3.68 3.10 -26.63
N THR A 462 2.66 3.17 -27.50
CA THR A 462 1.57 4.17 -27.40
C THR A 462 0.87 4.06 -26.04
N ALA A 463 0.50 2.85 -25.62
CA ALA A 463 -0.09 2.60 -24.32
C ALA A 463 0.81 3.05 -23.15
N TYR A 464 2.14 2.90 -23.29
CA TYR A 464 3.07 3.43 -22.31
C TYR A 464 3.05 4.96 -22.27
N ILE A 465 2.96 5.65 -23.42
CA ILE A 465 2.82 7.10 -23.47
C ILE A 465 1.50 7.54 -22.83
N ASP A 466 0.38 6.94 -23.18
CA ASP A 466 -0.94 7.24 -22.62
C ASP A 466 -0.96 7.03 -21.09
N ALA A 467 -0.34 5.95 -20.62
CA ALA A 467 -0.23 5.66 -19.19
C ALA A 467 0.57 6.73 -18.45
N LYS A 468 1.57 7.37 -19.07
CA LYS A 468 2.35 8.45 -18.45
C LYS A 468 1.52 9.67 -18.12
N ASP A 469 0.57 10.01 -18.99
CA ASP A 469 -0.34 11.13 -18.74
C ASP A 469 -1.20 10.86 -17.51
N ILE A 470 -1.66 9.61 -17.35
CA ILE A 470 -2.39 9.17 -16.16
C ILE A 470 -1.50 9.22 -14.91
N TYR A 471 -0.23 8.82 -15.00
CA TYR A 471 0.71 8.91 -13.86
C TYR A 471 0.91 10.35 -13.40
N VAL A 472 1.17 11.28 -14.34
CA VAL A 472 1.35 12.70 -14.03
C VAL A 472 0.07 13.29 -13.42
N LYS A 473 -1.10 12.97 -13.98
CA LYS A 473 -2.39 13.40 -13.43
C LYS A 473 -2.59 12.90 -12.00
N ASN A 474 -2.26 11.63 -11.72
CA ASN A 474 -2.38 11.06 -10.38
C ASN A 474 -1.49 11.79 -9.38
N VAL A 475 -0.25 12.15 -9.75
CA VAL A 475 0.65 12.95 -8.91
C VAL A 475 0.01 14.29 -8.52
N GLY A 476 -0.61 14.98 -9.48
CA GLY A 476 -1.30 16.26 -9.24
C GLY A 476 -2.51 16.18 -8.31
N THR A 477 -3.02 14.98 -8.02
CA THR A 477 -4.17 14.73 -7.14
C THR A 477 -3.79 14.21 -5.75
N VAL A 478 -2.50 14.04 -5.46
CA VAL A 478 -2.04 13.42 -4.19
C VAL A 478 -2.29 14.33 -2.97
N ASP A 479 -2.15 15.64 -3.14
CA ASP A 479 -2.28 16.63 -2.08
C ASP A 479 -2.89 17.92 -2.65
N GLU A 480 -4.09 18.27 -2.17
CA GLU A 480 -4.83 19.44 -2.61
C GLU A 480 -4.06 20.74 -2.38
N LYS A 481 -3.22 20.82 -1.33
CA LYS A 481 -2.37 21.99 -1.05
C LYS A 481 -1.48 22.31 -2.25
N TRP A 482 -0.96 21.28 -2.91
CA TRP A 482 0.07 21.40 -3.95
C TRP A 482 -0.46 21.26 -5.37
N ALA A 483 -1.75 21.00 -5.57
CA ALA A 483 -2.33 20.76 -6.89
C ALA A 483 -2.09 21.94 -7.86
N LYS A 484 -2.27 23.18 -7.39
CA LYS A 484 -2.04 24.40 -8.20
C LYS A 484 -0.56 24.56 -8.56
N GLN A 485 0.34 24.39 -7.60
CA GLN A 485 1.79 24.51 -7.78
C GLN A 485 2.32 23.41 -8.69
N PHE A 486 1.78 22.19 -8.60
CA PHE A 486 2.12 21.10 -9.49
C PHE A 486 1.68 21.39 -10.92
N SER A 487 0.45 21.86 -11.13
CA SER A 487 -0.02 22.28 -12.46
C SER A 487 0.87 23.36 -13.06
N ASN A 488 1.19 24.41 -12.29
CA ASN A 488 2.11 25.48 -12.70
C ASN A 488 3.53 24.97 -13.01
N PHE A 489 4.04 24.04 -12.20
CA PHE A 489 5.34 23.41 -12.43
C PHE A 489 5.34 22.62 -13.76
N THR A 490 4.31 21.79 -13.99
CA THR A 490 4.21 20.96 -15.20
C THR A 490 4.04 21.78 -16.47
N SER A 491 3.32 22.90 -16.43
CA SER A 491 3.18 23.80 -17.58
C SER A 491 4.48 24.56 -17.89
N LYS A 492 5.18 25.06 -16.86
CA LYS A 492 6.41 25.84 -17.04
C LYS A 492 7.65 25.00 -17.35
N LYS A 493 7.72 23.74 -16.91
CA LYS A 493 8.91 22.90 -17.16
C LYS A 493 9.14 22.60 -18.63
N GLY A 494 8.08 22.52 -19.44
CA GLY A 494 8.16 22.00 -20.81
C GLY A 494 8.92 20.67 -20.89
N ASN A 495 10.00 20.65 -21.69
CA ASN A 495 10.88 19.50 -21.90
C ASN A 495 12.08 19.43 -20.92
N LYS A 496 12.17 20.35 -19.95
CA LYS A 496 13.25 20.33 -18.96
C LYS A 496 13.10 19.10 -18.06
N THR A 497 14.21 18.39 -17.86
CA THR A 497 14.26 17.15 -17.07
C THR A 497 15.15 17.25 -15.83
N LYS A 498 15.89 18.34 -15.66
CA LYS A 498 16.77 18.60 -14.51
C LYS A 498 16.48 19.97 -13.90
N PHE A 499 16.42 20.05 -12.58
CA PHE A 499 16.03 21.24 -11.83
C PHE A 499 16.92 21.47 -10.61
N ASP A 500 17.07 22.72 -10.22
CA ASP A 500 17.63 23.14 -8.94
C ASP A 500 16.59 23.98 -8.17
N PHE A 501 16.89 24.31 -6.92
CA PHE A 501 16.01 25.13 -6.09
C PHE A 501 15.73 26.51 -6.70
N LYS A 502 16.75 27.13 -7.30
CA LYS A 502 16.66 28.47 -7.91
C LYS A 502 15.64 28.50 -9.05
N TRP A 503 15.68 27.49 -9.92
CA TRP A 503 14.75 27.36 -11.03
C TRP A 503 13.33 27.13 -10.53
N ILE A 504 13.13 26.27 -9.52
CA ILE A 504 11.80 25.98 -8.98
C ILE A 504 11.19 27.24 -8.35
N ARG A 505 11.96 27.96 -7.53
CA ARG A 505 11.51 29.22 -6.92
C ARG A 505 11.14 30.27 -7.96
N ALA A 506 11.96 30.43 -9.00
CA ALA A 506 11.69 31.39 -10.08
C ALA A 506 10.40 31.06 -10.86
N ASN A 507 10.01 29.79 -10.92
CA ASN A 507 8.82 29.34 -11.64
C ASN A 507 7.58 29.19 -10.74
N LEU A 508 7.73 29.31 -9.43
CA LEU A 508 6.68 29.31 -8.41
C LEU A 508 6.64 30.66 -7.68
N SER A 509 6.67 31.77 -8.41
CA SER A 509 6.80 33.15 -7.88
C SER A 509 5.76 33.56 -6.82
N ASP A 510 4.66 32.82 -6.70
CA ASP A 510 3.54 33.14 -5.81
C ASP A 510 3.62 32.40 -4.46
N VAL A 511 4.76 31.78 -4.12
CA VAL A 511 4.90 30.96 -2.93
C VAL A 511 6.11 31.38 -2.11
N SER A 512 6.00 31.25 -0.77
CA SER A 512 7.09 31.60 0.13
C SER A 512 8.34 30.74 -0.10
N GLU A 513 9.48 31.17 0.40
CA GLU A 513 10.70 30.37 0.33
C GLU A 513 10.54 29.02 1.05
N GLN A 514 9.86 29.03 2.20
CA GLN A 514 9.61 27.83 2.98
C GLN A 514 8.67 26.88 2.23
N ASP A 515 7.58 27.39 1.67
CA ASP A 515 6.67 26.56 0.87
C ASP A 515 7.34 26.01 -0.39
N SER A 516 8.31 26.72 -0.97
CA SER A 516 9.11 26.20 -2.10
C SER A 516 9.94 24.99 -1.68
N VAL A 517 10.50 25.01 -0.47
CA VAL A 517 11.23 23.87 0.13
C VAL A 517 10.26 22.72 0.42
N ASP A 518 9.08 23.02 0.97
CA ASP A 518 8.07 22.02 1.30
C ASP A 518 7.50 21.35 0.04
N PHE A 519 7.25 22.12 -1.02
CA PHE A 519 6.80 21.62 -2.31
C PHE A 519 7.86 20.70 -2.96
N LEU A 520 9.12 21.10 -2.92
CA LEU A 520 10.23 20.27 -3.38
C LEU A 520 10.33 18.95 -2.63
N SER A 521 10.22 19.03 -1.30
CA SER A 521 10.19 17.86 -0.42
C SER A 521 9.01 16.96 -0.79
N PHE A 522 7.83 17.53 -1.03
CA PHE A 522 6.67 16.79 -1.51
C PHE A 522 6.95 16.04 -2.82
N LEU A 523 7.45 16.73 -3.85
CA LEU A 523 7.75 16.11 -5.15
C LEU A 523 8.80 15.00 -5.07
N GLN A 524 9.83 15.19 -4.24
CA GLN A 524 10.85 14.17 -4.00
C GLN A 524 10.21 12.93 -3.37
N VAL A 525 9.43 13.13 -2.31
CA VAL A 525 8.99 12.03 -1.45
C VAL A 525 7.88 11.19 -2.10
N ILE A 526 7.00 11.82 -2.91
CA ILE A 526 6.04 11.07 -3.75
C ILE A 526 6.70 10.38 -4.95
N GLY A 527 8.02 10.56 -5.14
CA GLY A 527 8.79 9.93 -6.22
C GLY A 527 8.65 10.63 -7.57
N TYR A 528 8.11 11.85 -7.64
CA TYR A 528 8.04 12.59 -8.91
C TYR A 528 9.41 13.14 -9.33
N LEU A 529 10.21 13.60 -8.37
CA LEU A 529 11.59 14.00 -8.57
C LEU A 529 12.56 12.99 -7.94
N LYS A 530 13.63 12.69 -8.66
CA LYS A 530 14.79 11.94 -8.16
C LYS A 530 15.89 12.93 -7.76
N ILE A 531 16.61 12.66 -6.67
CA ILE A 531 17.83 13.43 -6.37
C ILE A 531 18.94 13.00 -7.34
N SER A 532 19.46 13.95 -8.11
CA SER A 532 20.62 13.73 -8.99
C SER A 532 21.93 14.17 -8.33
N GLU A 533 21.88 15.15 -7.43
CA GLU A 533 23.04 15.65 -6.67
C GLU A 533 22.68 15.75 -5.19
N HIS A 534 23.33 14.94 -4.36
CA HIS A 534 23.03 14.84 -2.93
C HIS A 534 23.66 16.00 -2.14
N HIS A 535 22.86 16.59 -1.25
CA HIS A 535 23.30 17.58 -0.27
C HIS A 535 22.37 17.52 0.95
N SER A 536 22.86 17.83 2.15
CA SER A 536 22.03 17.87 3.37
C SER A 536 20.91 18.91 3.26
N ASP A 537 21.28 20.15 2.94
CA ASP A 537 20.37 21.24 2.58
C ASP A 537 19.64 20.98 1.25
N ILE A 538 18.30 20.93 1.31
CA ILE A 538 17.38 20.73 0.18
C ILE A 538 17.58 21.78 -0.92
N LYS A 539 17.95 23.02 -0.54
CA LYS A 539 18.14 24.14 -1.47
C LYS A 539 19.37 23.96 -2.36
N LYS A 540 20.31 23.10 -1.96
CA LYS A 540 21.57 22.83 -2.67
C LYS A 540 21.56 21.49 -3.42
N ARG A 541 20.44 20.76 -3.40
CA ARG A 541 20.30 19.51 -4.15
C ARG A 541 19.98 19.77 -5.62
N GLY A 542 20.45 18.87 -6.47
CA GLY A 542 20.01 18.74 -7.86
C GLY A 542 18.91 17.68 -7.98
N TYR A 543 17.92 17.95 -8.82
CA TYR A 543 16.77 17.08 -9.05
C TYR A 543 16.62 16.72 -10.54
N GLU A 544 16.14 15.52 -10.83
CA GLU A 544 15.82 15.07 -12.18
C GLU A 544 14.48 14.32 -12.27
N LEU A 545 13.84 14.35 -13.43
CA LEU A 545 12.68 13.51 -13.72
C LEU A 545 13.14 12.07 -14.03
N PRO A 546 12.57 11.04 -13.38
CA PRO A 546 12.73 9.67 -13.84
C PRO A 546 12.07 9.49 -15.21
N ILE A 547 12.46 8.45 -15.95
CA ILE A 547 11.96 8.14 -17.31
C ILE A 547 10.41 8.11 -17.34
N LEU A 548 9.81 7.64 -16.24
CA LEU A 548 8.38 7.58 -16.00
C LEU A 548 7.66 8.93 -16.19
N TYR A 549 8.29 10.06 -15.85
CA TYR A 549 7.67 11.39 -15.88
C TYR A 549 8.28 12.34 -16.93
N LYS A 550 9.26 11.89 -17.73
CA LYS A 550 9.79 12.67 -18.85
C LYS A 550 8.72 12.79 -19.94
N THR A 551 8.56 13.96 -20.54
CA THR A 551 7.69 14.13 -21.71
C THR A 551 8.19 13.22 -22.83
N ALA A 552 7.31 12.39 -23.41
CA ALA A 552 7.65 11.70 -24.64
C ALA A 552 7.46 12.65 -25.82
N PRO A 553 8.27 12.57 -26.88
CA PRO A 553 7.96 13.32 -28.09
C PRO A 553 6.63 12.82 -28.66
N ASN A 554 5.81 13.75 -29.14
CA ASN A 554 4.60 13.40 -29.87
C ASN A 554 5.00 12.59 -31.10
N HIS A 555 4.52 11.35 -31.21
CA HIS A 555 4.48 10.64 -32.47
C HIS A 555 3.27 11.16 -33.24
N ASN A 556 3.52 11.99 -34.25
CA ASN A 556 2.63 12.08 -35.40
C ASN A 556 2.94 10.93 -36.35
#